data_AF-A0A2V0P257-F1
#
_entry.id   AF-A0A2V0P257-F1
#
_cell.length_a   1.000
_cell.length_b   1.000
_cell.length_c   1.000
_cell.angle_alpha   90.00
_cell.angle_beta   90.00
_cell.angle_gamma   90.00
#
_symmetry.space_group_name_H-M   'P 1'
#
loop_
_entity.id
_entity.type
_entity.pdbx_description
1 polymer ?
#
loop_
_entity_poly.entity_id
_entity_poly.type
_entity_poly.pdbx_seq_one_letter_code
_entity_poly.pdbx_strand_id
1 'polypeptide(L)'
;MAVAVVAGDLSSWFDSTEFADVTVRFVLEGTGAPPTADADAGSEQGAGEERPLQRRRLCSPALRELPAHRLVLAQGSTWARAALGKAWKTEGGTLDILLGSERELEAAELVLRMIYHAARDPGELLSGVAQATVLQVMALADQLGTTGPEAAAAAALAAAPALEWQSVLALASLPPVRARSPALAPLMARVADAVLARFGSCLDSIWRDEDRAATLRALPFGALRTLLTDPRTAASSEEMAFFTAAEWLSANGARASERDEAALVECIRLPGLRSLFSATAAQSSEWVTRHVSAAKLHAAVAAGAAPRELRAGLLAATGCPAVCQLPARPPAPAGEGAAEIVWEMTGDQVAAMAEGRGVPPPPLGQMPLVSGGLVWRGHLRFGAKPSNGPAAVDAVISARGPPGAASFAACVKLTAECSTLVSGGPASIYGAVPRPPRETAAQTFGLTSSKPEAVLSSVLYENPTATHLTSYGSLVAPQLLSSAGAACPVRITVRIQFLKLA
;
A
#
# COMPACT_ATOMS: atom_id res chain seq x y z
N MET A 1 27.19 7.28 43.58
CA MET A 1 26.13 7.98 44.31
C MET A 1 24.83 7.23 44.09
N ALA A 2 24.17 6.76 45.14
CA ALA A 2 22.83 6.19 45.04
C ALA A 2 21.87 7.32 44.67
N VAL A 3 21.17 7.18 43.54
CA VAL A 3 20.12 8.13 43.13
C VAL A 3 18.90 7.80 43.98
N ALA A 4 18.53 8.69 44.90
CA ALA A 4 17.27 8.59 45.62
C ALA A 4 16.12 8.70 44.61
N VAL A 5 15.39 7.61 44.40
CA VAL A 5 14.19 7.59 43.56
C VAL A 5 13.09 8.28 44.36
N VAL A 6 12.55 9.39 43.84
CA VAL A 6 11.41 10.06 44.48
C VAL A 6 10.16 9.24 44.18
N ALA A 7 9.70 8.44 45.14
CA ALA A 7 8.58 7.51 44.98
C ALA A 7 7.24 8.13 45.44
N GLY A 8 6.89 9.30 44.89
CA GLY A 8 5.67 10.03 45.26
C GLY A 8 4.99 10.68 44.05
N ASP A 9 3.69 10.94 44.17
CA ASP A 9 2.94 11.75 43.22
C ASP A 9 3.37 13.21 43.38
N LEU A 10 3.98 13.77 42.33
CA LEU A 10 4.46 15.16 42.29
C LEU A 10 3.55 16.03 41.42
N SER A 11 2.33 15.58 41.12
CA SER A 11 1.35 16.32 40.33
C SER A 11 1.12 17.75 40.82
N SER A 12 1.09 17.97 42.14
CA SER A 12 0.91 19.30 42.75
C SER A 12 2.09 20.24 42.53
N TRP A 13 3.26 19.73 42.13
CA TRP A 13 4.45 20.52 41.83
C TRP A 13 4.53 20.93 40.36
N PHE A 14 3.68 20.37 39.49
CA PHE A 14 3.64 20.77 38.09
C PHE A 14 3.15 22.22 37.96
N ASP A 15 3.89 23.06 37.24
CA ASP A 15 3.60 24.50 37.05
C ASP A 15 3.59 25.30 38.38
N SER A 16 4.15 24.73 39.45
CA SER A 16 4.34 25.44 40.73
C SER A 16 5.67 26.18 40.74
N THR A 17 5.69 27.38 41.30
CA THR A 17 6.93 28.13 41.58
C THR A 17 7.60 27.67 42.88
N GLU A 18 6.89 26.90 43.70
CA GLU A 18 7.41 26.36 44.95
C GLU A 18 8.54 25.37 44.66
N PHE A 19 9.76 25.69 45.11
CA PHE A 19 10.98 24.89 44.86
C PHE A 19 11.42 24.74 43.39
N ALA A 20 10.83 25.49 42.46
CA ALA A 20 11.25 25.48 41.07
C ALA A 20 12.66 26.05 40.89
N ASP A 21 13.54 25.30 40.23
CA ASP A 21 14.97 25.60 40.05
C ASP A 21 15.42 25.58 38.57
N VAL A 22 14.45 25.41 37.66
CA VAL A 22 14.63 25.47 36.21
C VAL A 22 13.34 25.94 35.54
N THR A 23 13.46 26.72 34.47
CA THR A 23 12.34 27.09 33.62
C THR A 23 12.37 26.25 32.33
N VAL A 24 11.28 25.57 32.02
CA VAL A 24 11.11 24.90 30.73
C VAL A 24 10.44 25.88 29.76
N ARG A 25 11.04 26.07 28.59
CA ARG A 25 10.55 26.98 27.56
C ARG A 25 10.19 26.18 26.32
N PHE A 26 8.99 26.37 25.79
CA PHE A 26 8.58 25.77 24.53
C PHE A 26 8.86 26.72 23.39
N VAL A 27 9.67 26.31 22.42
CA VAL A 27 10.20 27.17 21.35
C VAL A 27 9.92 26.55 20.00
N LEU A 28 9.41 27.34 19.04
CA LEU A 28 9.19 26.87 17.67
C LEU A 28 10.51 26.72 16.91
N GLU A 29 10.71 25.56 16.29
CA GLU A 29 11.84 25.31 15.40
C GLU A 29 11.82 26.25 14.19
N GLY A 30 12.95 26.91 13.90
CA GLY A 30 13.10 27.73 12.67
C GLY A 30 12.63 29.19 12.74
N THR A 31 12.17 29.70 13.89
CA THR A 31 11.77 31.12 14.05
C THR A 31 12.93 32.10 14.26
N GLY A 32 14.18 31.65 14.12
CA GLY A 32 15.34 32.53 14.08
C GLY A 32 15.34 33.34 12.79
N ALA A 33 15.14 34.66 12.88
CA ALA A 33 15.22 35.56 11.74
C ALA A 33 16.50 35.32 10.91
N PRO A 34 16.44 35.34 9.56
CA PRO A 34 17.65 35.30 8.75
C PRO A 34 18.54 36.49 9.16
N PRO A 35 19.88 36.32 9.21
CA PRO A 35 20.76 37.44 9.51
C PRO A 35 20.55 38.50 8.43
N THR A 36 20.01 39.65 8.82
CA THR A 36 20.09 40.86 8.01
C THR A 36 21.57 41.16 7.81
N ALA A 37 21.98 41.22 6.55
CA ALA A 37 23.37 41.28 6.10
C ALA A 37 24.09 42.61 6.38
N ASP A 38 23.57 43.46 7.28
CA ASP A 38 24.08 44.80 7.54
C ASP A 38 24.36 45.02 9.02
N ALA A 39 25.42 44.39 9.54
CA ALA A 39 26.16 44.90 10.68
C ALA A 39 27.57 44.28 10.73
N ASP A 40 28.56 45.15 10.68
CA ASP A 40 29.99 44.95 10.95
C ASP A 40 30.85 44.23 9.89
N ALA A 41 31.11 45.01 8.85
CA ALA A 41 32.47 45.13 8.34
C ALA A 41 33.42 45.57 9.47
N GLY A 42 34.38 44.72 9.84
CA GLY A 42 35.61 45.14 10.50
C GLY A 42 35.99 44.37 11.77
N SER A 43 36.67 43.23 11.61
CA SER A 43 37.85 42.89 12.43
C SER A 43 38.53 41.64 11.88
N GLU A 44 39.75 41.83 11.40
CA GLU A 44 40.66 40.80 10.96
C GLU A 44 41.34 40.08 12.14
N GLN A 45 41.66 38.80 11.90
CA GLN A 45 42.79 38.05 12.45
C GLN A 45 42.80 37.66 13.94
N GLY A 46 42.39 36.40 14.18
CA GLY A 46 42.79 35.59 15.33
C GLY A 46 42.66 34.11 14.98
N ALA A 47 43.80 33.41 14.96
CA ALA A 47 43.94 32.02 14.55
C ALA A 47 43.38 31.04 15.60
N GLY A 48 42.75 29.96 15.12
CA GLY A 48 42.78 28.64 15.75
C GLY A 48 42.06 28.47 17.08
N GLU A 49 40.73 28.43 17.07
CA GLU A 49 39.94 27.67 18.06
C GLU A 49 38.75 27.00 17.36
N GLU A 50 38.54 25.72 17.68
CA GLU A 50 37.41 24.91 17.25
C GLU A 50 36.09 25.66 17.54
N ARG A 51 35.39 26.07 16.48
CA ARG A 51 34.11 26.78 16.59
C ARG A 51 33.07 25.89 17.28
N PRO A 52 32.57 26.22 18.48
CA PRO A 52 31.44 25.53 19.04
C PRO A 52 30.18 26.02 18.32
N LEU A 53 29.44 25.10 17.70
CA LEU A 53 28.10 25.31 17.11
C LEU A 53 27.03 25.77 18.14
N GLN A 54 27.42 26.21 19.35
CA GLN A 54 26.53 26.57 20.45
C GLN A 54 26.18 28.06 20.56
N ARG A 55 26.82 28.97 19.81
CA ARG A 55 26.60 30.44 19.97
C ARG A 55 25.68 31.12 18.96
N ARG A 56 24.90 30.37 18.18
CA ARG A 56 23.79 30.92 17.37
C ARG A 56 22.43 30.41 17.85
N ARG A 57 22.11 30.62 19.14
CA ARG A 57 20.73 30.58 19.62
C ARG A 57 20.19 32.00 19.59
N LEU A 58 19.70 32.41 18.41
CA LEU A 58 18.89 33.62 18.29
C LEU A 58 17.65 33.44 19.16
N CYS A 59 17.32 34.47 19.94
CA CYS A 59 16.25 34.52 20.94
C CYS A 59 14.87 34.36 20.30
N SER A 60 14.52 33.15 19.85
CA SER A 60 13.14 32.86 19.47
C SER A 60 12.22 33.06 20.68
N PRO A 61 11.09 33.77 20.53
CA PRO A 61 10.13 33.94 21.61
C PRO A 61 9.61 32.55 22.02
N ALA A 62 9.54 32.31 23.34
CA ALA A 62 8.92 31.11 23.85
C ALA A 62 7.40 31.22 23.67
N LEU A 63 6.77 30.15 23.17
CA LEU A 63 5.31 30.06 23.11
C LEU A 63 4.70 30.02 24.51
N ARG A 64 5.40 29.35 25.43
CA ARG A 64 5.04 29.24 26.83
C ARG A 64 6.28 28.91 27.65
N GLU A 65 6.28 29.36 28.90
CA GLU A 65 7.30 29.06 29.88
C GLU A 65 6.63 28.45 31.12
N LEU A 66 7.24 27.40 31.67
CA LEU A 66 6.74 26.71 32.86
C LEU A 66 7.86 26.60 33.90
N PRO A 67 7.61 26.96 35.18
CA PRO A 67 8.50 26.62 36.27
C PRO A 67 8.54 25.08 36.43
N ALA A 68 9.72 24.54 36.71
CA ALA A 68 9.95 23.11 36.83
C ALA A 68 11.10 22.78 37.79
N HIS A 69 11.28 21.47 38.02
CA HIS A 69 12.16 20.92 39.03
C HIS A 69 13.21 20.02 38.37
N ARG A 70 14.49 20.39 38.47
CA ARG A 70 15.62 19.69 37.84
C ARG A 70 15.65 18.22 38.20
N LEU A 71 15.45 17.90 39.49
CA LEU A 71 15.48 16.53 39.98
C LEU A 71 14.40 15.66 39.31
N VAL A 72 13.17 16.18 39.23
CA VAL A 72 12.03 15.48 38.64
C VAL A 72 12.26 15.24 37.15
N LEU A 73 12.64 16.29 36.41
CA LEU A 73 12.93 16.20 34.99
C LEU A 73 14.09 15.24 34.69
N ALA A 74 15.19 15.32 35.44
CA ALA A 74 16.36 14.45 35.24
C ALA A 74 16.07 12.97 35.58
N GLN A 75 15.12 12.70 36.49
CA GLN A 75 14.67 11.34 36.77
C GLN A 75 13.79 10.81 35.64
N GLY A 76 12.81 11.60 35.18
CA GLY A 76 11.85 11.17 34.17
C GLY A 76 12.31 11.25 32.71
N SER A 77 13.33 12.06 32.40
CA SER A 77 13.83 12.30 31.04
C SER A 77 15.35 12.16 30.97
N THR A 78 15.79 11.26 30.07
CA THR A 78 17.23 11.11 29.78
C THR A 78 17.80 12.33 29.05
N TRP A 79 17.01 12.97 28.19
CA TRP A 79 17.35 14.26 27.56
C TRP A 79 17.58 15.34 28.62
N ALA A 80 16.63 15.53 29.54
CA ALA A 80 16.74 16.55 30.58
C ALA A 80 17.95 16.29 31.48
N ARG A 81 18.19 15.02 31.84
CA ARG A 81 19.38 14.62 32.59
C ARG A 81 20.67 15.01 31.87
N ALA A 82 20.75 14.79 30.56
CA ALA A 82 21.92 15.16 29.76
C ALA A 82 22.07 16.68 29.61
N ALA A 83 20.97 17.40 29.38
CA ALA A 83 20.96 18.86 29.24
C ALA A 83 21.34 19.55 30.55
N LEU A 84 20.81 19.08 31.68
CA LEU A 84 21.10 19.60 33.02
C LEU A 84 22.48 19.18 33.53
N GLY A 85 23.01 18.03 33.11
CA GLY A 85 24.31 17.52 33.58
C GLY A 85 25.48 18.50 33.39
N LYS A 86 25.43 19.35 32.35
CA LYS A 86 26.44 20.40 32.11
C LYS A 86 26.14 21.71 32.86
N ALA A 87 24.88 21.94 33.24
CA ALA A 87 24.37 23.20 33.80
C ALA A 87 23.99 23.11 35.28
N TRP A 88 24.22 21.98 35.94
CA TRP A 88 23.81 21.74 37.34
C TRP A 88 24.41 22.75 38.32
N LYS A 89 25.56 23.36 37.97
CA LYS A 89 26.28 24.33 38.80
C LYS A 89 25.79 25.77 38.70
N THR A 90 25.02 26.12 37.67
CA THR A 90 24.44 27.47 37.51
C THR A 90 23.05 27.52 38.11
N GLU A 91 22.80 28.48 39.01
CA GLU A 91 21.45 28.79 39.52
C GLU A 91 20.58 29.36 38.38
N GLY A 92 19.30 28.97 38.32
CA GLY A 92 18.32 29.55 37.37
C GLY A 92 18.49 29.11 35.90
N GLY A 93 18.47 27.80 35.64
CA GLY A 93 18.68 27.27 34.28
C GLY A 93 17.42 27.31 33.41
N THR A 94 17.58 27.41 32.09
CA THR A 94 16.48 27.26 31.12
C THR A 94 16.65 26.00 30.29
N LEU A 95 15.57 25.25 30.09
CA LEU A 95 15.51 24.09 29.20
C LEU A 95 14.56 24.38 28.04
N ASP A 96 15.09 24.49 26.83
CA ASP A 96 14.28 24.72 25.64
C ASP A 96 13.82 23.38 25.05
N ILE A 97 12.51 23.15 25.01
CA ILE A 97 11.88 22.08 24.24
C ILE A 97 11.52 22.67 22.87
N LEU A 98 12.11 22.10 21.81
CA LEU A 98 11.86 22.52 20.44
C LEU A 98 10.59 21.82 19.92
N LEU A 99 9.65 22.62 19.41
CA LEU A 99 8.40 22.17 18.82
C LEU A 99 8.40 22.45 17.31
N GLY A 100 7.92 21.51 16.52
CA GLY A 100 7.75 21.68 15.07
C GLY A 100 6.55 22.54 14.71
N SER A 101 5.57 22.66 15.59
CA SER A 101 4.38 23.50 15.41
C SER A 101 3.74 23.92 16.73
N GLU A 102 2.92 24.97 16.72
CA GLU A 102 2.17 25.42 17.90
C GLU A 102 1.20 24.35 18.42
N ARG A 103 0.73 23.45 17.53
CA ARG A 103 -0.19 22.36 17.90
C ARG A 103 0.45 21.33 18.82
N GLU A 104 1.78 21.24 18.84
CA GLU A 104 2.51 20.31 19.71
C GLU A 104 2.63 20.82 21.15
N LEU A 105 2.27 22.08 21.44
CA LEU A 105 2.38 22.66 22.77
C LEU A 105 1.59 21.85 23.81
N GLU A 106 0.34 21.50 23.49
CA GLU A 106 -0.52 20.70 24.36
C GLU A 106 0.10 19.32 24.65
N ALA A 107 0.62 18.66 23.61
CA ALA A 107 1.28 17.37 23.75
C ALA A 107 2.55 17.46 24.60
N ALA A 108 3.35 18.51 24.42
CA ALA A 108 4.57 18.73 25.19
C ALA A 108 4.27 18.99 26.67
N GLU A 109 3.23 19.77 26.97
CA GLU A 109 2.74 19.95 28.34
C GLU A 109 2.24 18.65 28.96
N LEU A 110 1.50 17.82 28.20
CA LEU A 110 1.05 16.52 28.66
C LEU A 110 2.22 15.59 29.00
N VAL A 111 3.27 15.54 28.17
CA VAL A 111 4.48 14.76 28.47
C VAL A 111 5.10 15.21 29.79
N LEU A 112 5.23 16.53 30.01
CA LEU A 112 5.76 17.04 31.28
C LEU A 112 4.84 16.67 32.45
N ARG A 113 3.52 16.86 32.35
CA ARG A 113 2.57 16.46 33.39
C ARG A 113 2.71 14.98 33.75
N MET A 114 2.85 14.11 32.76
CA MET A 114 3.03 12.67 32.95
C MET A 114 4.34 12.34 33.68
N ILE A 115 5.42 13.11 33.47
CA ILE A 115 6.67 12.96 34.23
C ILE A 115 6.43 13.26 35.72
N TYR A 116 5.66 14.29 36.05
CA TYR A 116 5.31 14.63 37.44
C TYR A 116 4.31 13.65 38.06
N HIS A 117 3.46 13.02 37.24
CA HIS A 117 2.49 12.02 37.66
C HIS A 117 3.04 10.58 37.66
N ALA A 118 4.34 10.35 37.41
CA ALA A 118 4.88 9.02 37.13
C ALA A 118 4.60 7.93 38.20
N ALA A 119 4.24 8.30 39.43
CA ALA A 119 3.83 7.39 40.50
C ALA A 119 2.33 6.97 40.45
N ARG A 120 1.48 7.75 39.77
CA ARG A 120 0.08 7.42 39.45
C ARG A 120 -0.02 6.97 38.00
N ASP A 121 -1.06 6.21 37.66
CA ASP A 121 -1.25 5.72 36.29
C ASP A 121 -1.23 6.90 35.29
N PRO A 122 -0.15 7.08 34.51
CA PRO A 122 -0.03 8.23 33.60
C PRO A 122 -1.05 8.18 32.46
N GLY A 123 -1.72 7.03 32.26
CA GLY A 123 -2.79 6.87 31.28
C GLY A 123 -4.05 7.68 31.60
N GLU A 124 -4.31 8.00 32.87
CA GLU A 124 -5.49 8.80 33.27
C GLU A 124 -5.49 10.18 32.60
N LEU A 125 -4.32 10.80 32.44
CA LEU A 125 -4.15 12.11 31.80
C LEU A 125 -4.45 12.10 30.29
N LEU A 126 -4.46 10.92 29.67
CA LEU A 126 -4.71 10.75 28.25
C LEU A 126 -6.18 10.38 27.96
N SER A 127 -6.99 10.20 29.01
CA SER A 127 -8.41 9.90 28.86
C SER A 127 -9.15 11.05 28.20
N GLY A 128 -9.83 10.77 27.08
CA GLY A 128 -10.57 11.76 26.30
C GLY A 128 -9.70 12.66 25.41
N VAL A 129 -8.38 12.49 25.39
CA VAL A 129 -7.48 13.24 24.52
C VAL A 129 -7.58 12.70 23.08
N ALA A 130 -7.56 13.60 22.09
CA ALA A 130 -7.63 13.23 20.68
C ALA A 130 -6.41 12.39 20.25
N GLN A 131 -6.61 11.39 19.39
CA GLN A 131 -5.53 10.46 18.99
C GLN A 131 -4.34 11.19 18.34
N ALA A 132 -4.59 12.25 17.58
CA ALA A 132 -3.55 13.08 17.00
C ALA A 132 -2.61 13.67 18.07
N THR A 133 -3.18 14.18 19.17
CA THR A 133 -2.41 14.71 20.31
C THR A 133 -1.68 13.59 21.04
N VAL A 134 -2.31 12.42 21.25
CA VAL A 134 -1.65 11.27 21.88
C VAL A 134 -0.45 10.76 21.05
N LEU A 135 -0.54 10.81 19.73
CA LEU A 135 0.60 10.49 18.86
C LEU A 135 1.74 11.50 18.99
N GLN A 136 1.41 12.79 19.11
CA GLN A 136 2.42 13.82 19.39
C GLN A 136 3.07 13.60 20.76
N VAL A 137 2.29 13.23 21.80
CA VAL A 137 2.81 12.86 23.11
C VAL A 137 3.80 11.71 22.98
N MET A 138 3.45 10.64 22.25
CA MET A 138 4.34 9.50 22.03
C MET A 138 5.63 9.90 21.31
N ALA A 139 5.53 10.72 20.24
CA ALA A 139 6.69 11.18 19.48
C ALA A 139 7.63 12.09 20.30
N LEU A 140 7.06 13.04 21.04
CA LEU A 140 7.81 13.94 21.92
C LEU A 140 8.41 13.19 23.11
N ALA A 141 7.69 12.23 23.68
CA ALA A 141 8.19 11.41 24.79
C ALA A 141 9.45 10.64 24.39
N ASP A 142 9.44 10.00 23.22
CA ASP A 142 10.63 9.36 22.68
C ASP A 142 11.76 10.38 22.41
N GLN A 143 11.48 11.55 21.82
CA GLN A 143 12.48 12.59 21.57
C GLN A 143 13.15 13.08 22.87
N LEU A 144 12.38 13.21 23.93
CA LEU A 144 12.83 13.59 25.27
C LEU A 144 13.37 12.39 26.07
N GLY A 145 13.31 11.18 25.52
CA GLY A 145 13.72 9.93 26.15
C GLY A 145 13.02 9.69 27.49
N THR A 146 11.68 9.80 27.49
CA THR A 146 10.78 9.59 28.62
C THR A 146 9.96 8.31 28.41
N THR A 147 10.49 7.17 28.88
CA THR A 147 9.91 5.84 28.59
C THR A 147 8.51 5.63 29.18
N GLY A 148 8.23 6.21 30.35
CA GLY A 148 6.91 6.12 31.00
C GLY A 148 5.81 6.79 30.18
N PRO A 149 5.94 8.09 29.85
CA PRO A 149 5.00 8.78 28.97
C PRO A 149 4.82 8.13 27.60
N GLU A 150 5.89 7.64 26.97
CA GLU A 150 5.81 6.94 25.68
C GLU A 150 4.95 5.66 25.79
N ALA A 151 5.24 4.82 26.79
CA ALA A 151 4.51 3.58 27.01
C ALA A 151 3.03 3.82 27.33
N ALA A 152 2.74 4.86 28.11
CA ALA A 152 1.38 5.26 28.45
C ALA A 152 0.59 5.78 27.25
N ALA A 153 1.21 6.58 26.37
CA ALA A 153 0.62 7.02 25.12
C ALA A 153 0.34 5.84 24.18
N ALA A 154 1.29 4.91 24.06
CA ALA A 154 1.12 3.69 23.28
C ALA A 154 -0.03 2.81 23.82
N ALA A 155 -0.12 2.66 25.15
CA ALA A 155 -1.20 1.93 25.81
C ALA A 155 -2.56 2.59 25.61
N ALA A 156 -2.65 3.92 25.71
CA ALA A 156 -3.88 4.67 25.47
C ALA A 156 -4.38 4.49 24.04
N LEU A 157 -3.48 4.59 23.04
CA LEU A 157 -3.83 4.31 21.63
C LEU A 157 -4.22 2.83 21.45
N ALA A 158 -3.51 1.91 22.09
CA ALA A 158 -3.83 0.49 22.03
C ALA A 158 -5.17 0.14 22.71
N ALA A 159 -5.64 0.93 23.66
CA ALA A 159 -6.93 0.77 24.34
C ALA A 159 -8.10 1.50 23.63
N ALA A 160 -7.83 2.44 22.73
CA ALA A 160 -8.87 3.21 22.03
C ALA A 160 -9.84 2.28 21.27
N PRO A 161 -11.16 2.53 21.23
CA PRO A 161 -12.11 1.63 20.55
C PRO A 161 -11.78 1.35 19.08
N ALA A 162 -11.35 2.38 18.34
CA ALA A 162 -10.87 2.28 16.97
C ALA A 162 -9.74 3.29 16.74
N LEU A 163 -8.73 2.90 15.95
CA LEU A 163 -7.67 3.82 15.52
C LEU A 163 -8.13 4.62 14.32
N GLU A 164 -7.96 5.94 14.37
CA GLU A 164 -8.18 6.80 13.21
C GLU A 164 -7.20 6.46 12.09
N TRP A 165 -7.64 6.55 10.84
CA TRP A 165 -6.81 6.16 9.70
C TRP A 165 -5.50 6.97 9.63
N GLN A 166 -5.54 8.26 9.95
CA GLN A 166 -4.32 9.08 9.99
C GLN A 166 -3.36 8.61 11.08
N SER A 167 -3.88 8.18 12.22
CA SER A 167 -3.08 7.59 13.29
C SER A 167 -2.41 6.29 12.85
N VAL A 168 -3.15 5.43 12.14
CA VAL A 168 -2.62 4.18 11.57
C VAL A 168 -1.47 4.48 10.59
N LEU A 169 -1.64 5.46 9.70
CA LEU A 169 -0.60 5.86 8.74
C LEU A 169 0.65 6.43 9.44
N ALA A 170 0.47 7.27 10.46
CA ALA A 170 1.58 7.83 11.23
C ALA A 170 2.36 6.72 11.96
N LEU A 171 1.66 5.79 12.62
CA LEU A 171 2.28 4.65 13.31
C LEU A 171 2.98 3.70 12.35
N ALA A 172 2.39 3.45 11.19
CA ALA A 172 2.99 2.63 10.15
C ALA A 172 4.20 3.28 9.47
N SER A 173 4.39 4.59 9.65
CA SER A 173 5.56 5.34 9.16
C SER A 173 6.72 5.36 10.16
N LEU A 174 6.56 4.76 11.35
CA LEU A 174 7.62 4.72 12.35
C LEU A 174 8.85 3.95 11.84
N PRO A 175 10.07 4.40 12.18
CA PRO A 175 11.28 3.67 11.85
C PRO A 175 11.22 2.21 12.36
N PRO A 176 11.75 1.22 11.61
CA PRO A 176 11.67 -0.19 11.98
C PRO A 176 12.22 -0.52 13.37
N VAL A 177 13.22 0.23 13.84
CA VAL A 177 13.81 0.07 15.19
C VAL A 177 12.76 0.37 16.26
N ARG A 178 11.92 1.39 16.07
CA ARG A 178 10.86 1.76 17.01
C ARG A 178 9.65 0.86 16.90
N ALA A 179 9.19 0.59 15.68
CA ALA A 179 8.04 -0.28 15.45
C ALA A 179 8.22 -1.70 16.02
N ARG A 180 9.47 -2.12 16.29
CA ARG A 180 9.81 -3.41 16.92
C ARG A 180 10.02 -3.33 18.43
N SER A 181 9.85 -2.15 19.04
CA SER A 181 9.91 -1.99 20.49
C SER A 181 8.85 -2.87 21.16
N PRO A 182 9.21 -3.67 22.19
CA PRO A 182 8.23 -4.46 22.94
C PRO A 182 7.09 -3.62 23.52
N ALA A 183 7.37 -2.36 23.89
CA ALA A 183 6.37 -1.44 24.42
C ALA A 183 5.28 -1.07 23.39
N LEU A 184 5.65 -1.02 22.10
CA LEU A 184 4.71 -0.69 21.02
C LEU A 184 4.05 -1.92 20.40
N ALA A 185 4.49 -3.14 20.73
CA ALA A 185 4.02 -4.35 20.07
C ALA A 185 2.48 -4.51 20.06
N PRO A 186 1.74 -4.27 21.17
CA PRO A 186 0.28 -4.33 21.15
C PRO A 186 -0.36 -3.30 20.22
N LEU A 187 0.18 -2.08 20.20
CA LEU A 187 -0.28 -1.01 19.31
C LEU A 187 -0.01 -1.37 17.84
N MET A 188 1.18 -1.87 17.52
CA MET A 188 1.54 -2.24 16.16
C MET A 188 0.72 -3.44 15.64
N ALA A 189 0.30 -4.36 16.51
CA ALA A 189 -0.66 -5.40 16.15
C ALA A 189 -2.01 -4.80 15.73
N ARG A 190 -2.51 -3.80 16.48
CA ARG A 190 -3.75 -3.08 16.11
C ARG A 190 -3.62 -2.27 14.83
N VAL A 191 -2.45 -1.68 14.58
CA VAL A 191 -2.14 -1.02 13.30
C VAL A 191 -2.25 -2.02 12.15
N ALA A 192 -1.69 -3.23 12.30
CA ALA A 192 -1.81 -4.29 11.29
C ALA A 192 -3.28 -4.68 11.05
N ASP A 193 -4.05 -4.88 12.11
CA ASP A 193 -5.48 -5.18 12.02
C ASP A 193 -6.27 -4.07 11.32
N ALA A 194 -5.98 -2.81 11.64
CA ALA A 194 -6.63 -1.65 11.01
C ALA A 194 -6.29 -1.51 9.53
N VAL A 195 -5.03 -1.78 9.13
CA VAL A 195 -4.61 -1.82 7.72
C VAL A 195 -5.38 -2.90 6.97
N LEU A 196 -5.46 -4.12 7.50
CA LEU A 196 -6.24 -5.19 6.87
C LEU A 196 -7.73 -4.87 6.80
N ALA A 197 -8.31 -4.32 7.86
CA ALA A 197 -9.72 -3.94 7.87
C ALA A 197 -10.02 -2.89 6.77
N ARG A 198 -9.10 -1.95 6.52
CA ARG A 198 -9.24 -0.92 5.49
C ARG A 198 -9.22 -1.49 4.06
N PHE A 199 -8.31 -2.42 3.80
CA PHE A 199 -8.10 -3.01 2.47
C PHE A 199 -8.84 -4.34 2.26
N GLY A 200 -9.62 -4.77 3.24
CA GLY A 200 -10.12 -6.14 3.25
C GLY A 200 -8.97 -7.14 3.28
N SER A 201 -9.31 -8.42 3.25
CA SER A 201 -8.29 -9.46 3.23
C SER A 201 -7.73 -9.74 1.83
N CYS A 202 -8.28 -9.23 0.72
CA CYS A 202 -7.92 -9.70 -0.63
C CYS A 202 -7.29 -8.62 -1.53
N LEU A 203 -6.04 -8.85 -1.96
CA LEU A 203 -5.31 -7.94 -2.87
C LEU A 203 -6.01 -7.72 -4.21
N ASP A 204 -6.58 -8.76 -4.80
CA ASP A 204 -7.30 -8.67 -6.08
C ASP A 204 -8.49 -7.70 -6.00
N SER A 205 -9.21 -7.70 -4.88
CA SER A 205 -10.35 -6.79 -4.66
C SER A 205 -9.93 -5.32 -4.55
N ILE A 206 -8.72 -5.06 -4.04
CA ILE A 206 -8.19 -3.70 -3.89
C ILE A 206 -7.90 -3.13 -5.27
N TRP A 207 -7.25 -3.90 -6.14
CA TRP A 207 -6.84 -3.46 -7.46
C TRP A 207 -7.99 -3.34 -8.48
N ARG A 208 -9.17 -3.91 -8.18
CA ARG A 208 -10.39 -3.73 -8.98
C ARG A 208 -11.10 -2.40 -8.72
N ASP A 209 -10.75 -1.70 -7.64
CA ASP A 209 -11.35 -0.45 -7.20
C ASP A 209 -10.28 0.66 -7.23
N GLU A 210 -10.48 1.71 -8.04
CA GLU A 210 -9.41 2.68 -8.30
C GLU A 210 -9.12 3.52 -7.06
N ASP A 211 -10.13 3.82 -6.26
CA ASP A 211 -9.97 4.61 -5.04
C ASP A 211 -9.16 3.81 -4.01
N ARG A 212 -9.42 2.50 -3.91
CA ARG A 212 -8.65 1.59 -3.05
C ARG A 212 -7.25 1.37 -3.58
N ALA A 213 -7.07 1.21 -4.89
CA ALA A 213 -5.76 1.11 -5.54
C ALA A 213 -4.93 2.39 -5.35
N ALA A 214 -5.53 3.56 -5.50
CA ALA A 214 -4.88 4.85 -5.24
C ALA A 214 -4.48 4.97 -3.76
N THR A 215 -5.36 4.56 -2.83
CA THR A 215 -5.03 4.52 -1.41
C THR A 215 -3.87 3.56 -1.12
N LEU A 216 -3.82 2.40 -1.78
CA LEU A 216 -2.75 1.42 -1.64
C LEU A 216 -1.39 1.98 -2.12
N ARG A 217 -1.38 2.64 -3.28
CA ARG A 217 -0.17 3.30 -3.82
C ARG A 217 0.36 4.42 -2.92
N ALA A 218 -0.54 5.09 -2.20
CA ALA A 218 -0.21 6.16 -1.25
C ALA A 218 0.18 5.67 0.15
N LEU A 219 0.17 4.35 0.41
CA LEU A 219 0.52 3.83 1.73
C LEU A 219 1.97 4.12 2.10
N PRO A 220 2.25 4.44 3.38
CA PRO A 220 3.59 4.36 3.94
C PRO A 220 4.16 2.96 3.79
N PHE A 221 5.47 2.88 3.61
CA PHE A 221 6.19 1.62 3.40
C PHE A 221 5.89 0.58 4.49
N GLY A 222 5.85 0.98 5.77
CA GLY A 222 5.57 0.06 6.87
C GLY A 222 4.15 -0.52 6.84
N ALA A 223 3.15 0.24 6.38
CA ALA A 223 1.79 -0.25 6.20
C ALA A 223 1.71 -1.26 5.05
N LEU A 224 2.34 -0.95 3.91
CA LEU A 224 2.42 -1.88 2.78
C LEU A 224 3.12 -3.18 3.18
N ARG A 225 4.26 -3.08 3.86
CA ARG A 225 5.01 -4.26 4.33
C ARG A 225 4.15 -5.11 5.27
N THR A 226 3.39 -4.48 6.16
CA THR A 226 2.48 -5.17 7.07
C THR A 226 1.40 -5.91 6.29
N LEU A 227 0.76 -5.24 5.32
CA LEU A 227 -0.23 -5.86 4.43
C LEU A 227 0.36 -7.06 3.67
N LEU A 228 1.55 -6.93 3.07
CA LEU A 228 2.15 -8.01 2.27
C LEU A 228 2.73 -9.15 3.12
N THR A 229 3.11 -8.92 4.37
CA THR A 229 3.65 -9.99 5.24
C THR A 229 2.58 -10.69 6.07
N ASP A 230 1.44 -10.04 6.32
CA ASP A 230 0.39 -10.63 7.16
C ASP A 230 -0.14 -11.95 6.56
N PRO A 231 -0.24 -13.02 7.38
CA PRO A 231 -0.72 -14.32 6.92
C PRO A 231 -2.20 -14.32 6.49
N ARG A 232 -2.99 -13.34 6.92
CA ARG A 232 -4.42 -13.21 6.58
C ARG A 232 -4.65 -12.52 5.24
N THR A 233 -3.63 -11.89 4.67
CA THR A 233 -3.72 -11.25 3.35
C THR A 233 -3.83 -12.31 2.27
N ALA A 234 -5.06 -12.49 1.80
CA ALA A 234 -5.46 -13.29 0.68
C ALA A 234 -5.07 -12.64 -0.66
N ALA A 235 -4.83 -13.50 -1.64
CA ALA A 235 -4.64 -13.12 -3.03
C ALA A 235 -5.00 -14.31 -3.92
N SER A 236 -5.36 -14.07 -5.18
CA SER A 236 -5.54 -15.13 -6.17
C SER A 236 -4.24 -15.88 -6.45
N SER A 237 -3.11 -15.20 -6.28
CA SER A 237 -1.79 -15.69 -6.65
C SER A 237 -0.68 -14.82 -5.99
N GLU A 238 0.53 -15.35 -5.86
CA GLU A 238 1.64 -14.56 -5.31
C GLU A 238 2.11 -13.45 -6.29
N GLU A 239 1.80 -13.62 -7.57
CA GLU A 239 1.99 -12.61 -8.61
C GLU A 239 1.22 -11.32 -8.31
N MET A 240 0.10 -11.39 -7.58
CA MET A 240 -0.61 -10.19 -7.13
C MET A 240 0.14 -9.44 -6.02
N ALA A 241 0.82 -10.15 -5.12
CA ALA A 241 1.68 -9.52 -4.12
C ALA A 241 2.90 -8.88 -4.80
N PHE A 242 3.49 -9.56 -5.78
CA PHE A 242 4.54 -9.01 -6.64
C PHE A 242 4.08 -7.74 -7.35
N PHE A 243 2.93 -7.80 -8.03
CA PHE A 243 2.36 -6.66 -8.74
C PHE A 243 2.11 -5.49 -7.79
N THR A 244 1.60 -5.77 -6.59
CA THR A 244 1.35 -4.76 -5.57
C THR A 244 2.64 -4.03 -5.15
N ALA A 245 3.72 -4.78 -4.92
CA ALA A 245 5.03 -4.20 -4.62
C ALA A 245 5.57 -3.36 -5.79
N ALA A 246 5.45 -3.87 -7.02
CA ALA A 246 5.91 -3.19 -8.23
C ALA A 246 5.17 -1.88 -8.49
N GLU A 247 3.84 -1.85 -8.34
CA GLU A 247 3.04 -0.63 -8.47
C GLU A 247 3.38 0.40 -7.39
N TRP A 248 3.58 -0.04 -6.15
CA TRP A 248 3.96 0.88 -5.07
C TRP A 248 5.35 1.48 -5.32
N LEU A 249 6.33 0.67 -5.74
CA LEU A 249 7.66 1.16 -6.13
C LEU A 249 7.57 2.14 -7.30
N SER A 250 6.76 1.83 -8.31
CA SER A 250 6.54 2.75 -9.44
C SER A 250 5.92 4.07 -9.01
N ALA A 251 5.00 4.06 -8.05
CA ALA A 251 4.36 5.27 -7.52
C ALA A 251 5.28 6.07 -6.59
N ASN A 252 6.23 5.41 -5.92
CA ASN A 252 7.08 6.00 -4.90
C ASN A 252 8.57 6.06 -5.30
N GLY A 253 8.94 5.85 -6.56
CA GLY A 253 10.33 5.61 -6.99
C GLY A 253 11.38 6.62 -6.52
N ALA A 254 11.06 7.91 -6.46
CA ALA A 254 11.99 8.93 -5.92
C ALA A 254 12.16 8.89 -4.39
N ARG A 255 11.24 8.22 -3.68
CA ARG A 255 11.18 8.08 -2.22
C ARG A 255 11.58 6.69 -1.73
N ALA A 256 11.42 5.67 -2.57
CA ALA A 256 11.77 4.30 -2.25
C ALA A 256 13.29 4.15 -2.22
N SER A 257 13.82 3.70 -1.09
CA SER A 257 15.25 3.39 -0.95
C SER A 257 15.54 1.96 -1.42
N GLU A 258 16.81 1.67 -1.72
CA GLU A 258 17.27 0.29 -2.00
C GLU A 258 16.91 -0.68 -0.85
N ARG A 259 16.89 -0.18 0.38
CA ARG A 259 16.45 -0.95 1.55
C ARG A 259 14.97 -1.33 1.47
N ASP A 260 14.13 -0.45 0.93
CA ASP A 260 12.70 -0.71 0.75
C ASP A 260 12.49 -1.74 -0.37
N GLU A 261 13.24 -1.65 -1.47
CA GLU A 261 13.25 -2.66 -2.54
C GLU A 261 13.58 -4.05 -1.97
N ALA A 262 14.69 -4.18 -1.25
CA ALA A 262 15.10 -5.44 -0.62
C ALA A 262 14.01 -6.01 0.30
N ALA A 263 13.43 -5.16 1.15
CA ALA A 263 12.39 -5.56 2.07
C ALA A 263 11.06 -5.92 1.38
N LEU A 264 10.74 -5.35 0.21
CA LEU A 264 9.59 -5.80 -0.60
C LEU A 264 9.84 -7.16 -1.25
N VAL A 265 11.06 -7.44 -1.70
CA VAL A 265 11.41 -8.77 -2.21
C VAL A 265 11.23 -9.83 -1.12
N GLU A 266 11.59 -9.50 0.12
CA GLU A 266 11.36 -10.36 1.29
C GLU A 266 9.87 -10.59 1.60
N CYS A 267 8.97 -9.70 1.17
CA CYS A 267 7.53 -9.87 1.34
C CYS A 267 6.91 -10.84 0.33
N ILE A 268 7.61 -11.15 -0.76
CA ILE A 268 7.14 -12.06 -1.81
C ILE A 268 7.48 -13.49 -1.41
N ARG A 269 6.46 -14.34 -1.38
CA ARG A 269 6.59 -15.77 -1.07
C ARG A 269 7.06 -16.50 -2.32
N LEU A 270 8.36 -16.37 -2.66
CA LEU A 270 8.94 -16.87 -3.91
C LEU A 270 8.51 -18.30 -4.31
N PRO A 271 8.37 -19.28 -3.40
CA PRO A 271 7.91 -20.62 -3.75
C PRO A 271 6.46 -20.69 -4.27
N GLY A 272 5.66 -19.64 -4.02
CA GLY A 272 4.30 -19.48 -4.49
C GLY A 272 4.19 -18.83 -5.88
N LEU A 273 5.29 -18.31 -6.45
CA LEU A 273 5.29 -17.77 -7.81
C LEU A 273 5.22 -18.91 -8.84
N ARG A 274 4.49 -18.71 -9.95
CA ARG A 274 4.49 -19.67 -11.06
C ARG A 274 5.80 -19.62 -11.84
N SER A 275 6.27 -20.78 -12.29
CA SER A 275 7.53 -20.91 -13.05
C SER A 275 7.62 -20.01 -14.27
N LEU A 276 6.52 -19.82 -15.01
CA LEU A 276 6.53 -18.94 -16.18
C LEU A 276 6.65 -17.46 -15.80
N PHE A 277 6.00 -17.04 -14.70
CA PHE A 277 6.09 -15.68 -14.20
C PHE A 277 7.48 -15.39 -13.63
N SER A 278 8.07 -16.35 -12.90
CA SER A 278 9.41 -16.20 -12.37
C SER A 278 10.47 -16.06 -13.46
N ALA A 279 10.37 -16.86 -14.53
CA ALA A 279 11.27 -16.83 -15.69
C ALA A 279 11.11 -15.62 -16.61
N THR A 280 10.06 -14.80 -16.40
CA THR A 280 9.80 -13.65 -17.26
C THR A 280 9.70 -12.38 -16.44
N ALA A 281 8.54 -12.08 -15.85
CA ALA A 281 8.29 -10.84 -15.13
C ALA A 281 9.26 -10.62 -13.96
N ALA A 282 9.42 -11.60 -13.07
CA ALA A 282 10.28 -11.44 -11.91
C ALA A 282 11.77 -11.38 -12.27
N GLN A 283 12.25 -12.27 -13.16
CA GLN A 283 13.65 -12.27 -13.62
C GLN A 283 14.00 -11.02 -14.45
N SER A 284 13.03 -10.40 -15.11
CA SER A 284 13.25 -9.17 -15.88
C SER A 284 13.02 -7.88 -15.08
N SER A 285 12.74 -7.99 -13.77
CA SER A 285 12.56 -6.84 -12.88
C SER A 285 13.86 -6.50 -12.16
N GLU A 286 14.33 -5.27 -12.35
CA GLU A 286 15.63 -4.82 -11.81
C GLU A 286 15.66 -4.86 -10.27
N TRP A 287 14.63 -4.32 -9.61
CA TRP A 287 14.51 -4.31 -8.15
C TRP A 287 14.51 -5.70 -7.52
N VAL A 288 14.12 -6.75 -8.27
CA VAL A 288 14.19 -8.14 -7.80
C VAL A 288 15.58 -8.70 -8.02
N THR A 289 16.13 -8.55 -9.23
CA THR A 289 17.41 -9.15 -9.62
C THR A 289 18.61 -8.55 -8.89
N ARG A 290 18.50 -7.31 -8.38
CA ARG A 290 19.48 -6.71 -7.46
C ARG A 290 19.60 -7.47 -6.13
N HIS A 291 18.51 -8.06 -5.64
CA HIS A 291 18.47 -8.69 -4.30
C HIS A 291 18.37 -10.22 -4.34
N VAL A 292 17.84 -10.80 -5.42
CA VAL A 292 17.71 -12.25 -5.60
C VAL A 292 18.18 -12.63 -7.00
N SER A 293 19.28 -13.39 -7.05
CA SER A 293 19.79 -13.93 -8.32
C SER A 293 18.74 -14.82 -9.01
N ALA A 294 18.75 -14.84 -10.34
CA ALA A 294 17.85 -15.69 -11.13
C ALA A 294 17.91 -17.17 -10.70
N ALA A 295 19.10 -17.70 -10.40
CA ALA A 295 19.27 -19.08 -9.92
C ALA A 295 18.50 -19.35 -8.61
N LYS A 296 18.60 -18.45 -7.64
CA LYS A 296 17.85 -18.54 -6.37
C LYS A 296 16.34 -18.42 -6.58
N LEU A 297 15.91 -17.49 -7.43
CA LEU A 297 14.50 -17.32 -7.78
C LEU A 297 13.91 -18.61 -8.37
N HIS A 298 14.59 -19.21 -9.35
CA HIS A 298 14.17 -20.46 -9.98
C HIS A 298 14.21 -21.64 -9.03
N ALA A 299 15.25 -21.74 -8.20
CA ALA A 299 15.35 -22.80 -7.20
C ALA A 299 14.23 -22.71 -6.16
N ALA A 300 13.85 -21.51 -5.72
CA ALA A 300 12.75 -21.31 -4.77
C ALA A 300 11.40 -21.74 -5.37
N VAL A 301 11.15 -21.39 -6.63
CA VAL A 301 9.93 -21.80 -7.35
C VAL A 301 9.88 -23.31 -7.58
N ALA A 302 11.00 -23.91 -7.98
CA ALA A 302 11.11 -25.36 -8.13
C ALA A 302 10.87 -26.09 -6.79
N ALA A 303 11.41 -25.56 -5.69
CA ALA A 303 11.15 -26.08 -4.36
C ALA A 303 9.68 -25.92 -3.93
N GLY A 304 9.00 -24.86 -4.38
CA GLY A 304 7.56 -24.66 -4.21
C GLY A 304 6.72 -25.73 -4.91
N ALA A 305 7.13 -26.15 -6.10
CA ALA A 305 6.48 -27.23 -6.86
C ALA A 305 6.78 -28.64 -6.31
N ALA A 306 7.82 -28.79 -5.48
CA ALA A 306 8.19 -30.07 -4.91
C ALA A 306 7.15 -30.62 -3.91
N PRO A 307 7.13 -31.94 -3.67
CA PRO A 307 6.33 -32.56 -2.61
C PRO A 307 6.56 -31.90 -1.25
N ARG A 308 5.51 -31.85 -0.42
CA ARG A 308 5.50 -31.11 0.85
C ARG A 308 6.63 -31.55 1.78
N GLU A 309 6.97 -32.83 1.74
CA GLU A 309 8.00 -33.48 2.55
C GLU A 309 9.41 -33.00 2.18
N LEU A 310 9.64 -32.68 0.91
CA LEU A 310 10.94 -32.24 0.39
C LEU A 310 11.09 -30.71 0.39
N ARG A 311 9.97 -29.99 0.38
CA ARG A 311 9.94 -28.52 0.22
C ARG A 311 10.83 -27.80 1.22
N ALA A 312 10.75 -28.13 2.51
CA ALA A 312 11.55 -27.45 3.54
C ALA A 312 13.06 -27.67 3.34
N GLY A 313 13.47 -28.91 3.01
CA GLY A 313 14.88 -29.23 2.74
C GLY A 313 15.41 -28.55 1.48
N LEU A 314 14.61 -28.53 0.41
CA LEU A 314 14.97 -27.85 -0.84
C LEU A 314 15.06 -26.34 -0.64
N LEU A 315 14.12 -25.72 0.08
CA LEU A 315 14.15 -24.28 0.40
C LEU A 315 15.33 -23.90 1.30
N ALA A 316 15.71 -24.77 2.25
CA ALA A 316 16.93 -24.56 3.03
C ALA A 316 18.18 -24.60 2.14
N ALA A 317 18.22 -25.49 1.15
CA ALA A 317 19.34 -25.64 0.22
C ALA A 317 19.48 -24.48 -0.78
N THR A 318 18.41 -23.73 -1.07
CA THR A 318 18.48 -22.61 -2.03
C THR A 318 19.25 -21.39 -1.49
N GLY A 319 19.44 -21.30 -0.17
CA GLY A 319 20.01 -20.11 0.46
C GLY A 319 19.16 -18.85 0.24
N CYS A 320 17.84 -19.03 0.01
CA CYS A 320 16.87 -17.94 0.01
C CYS A 320 16.61 -17.47 1.45
N PRO A 321 16.43 -16.15 1.68
CA PRO A 321 16.07 -15.64 3.00
C PRO A 321 14.85 -16.37 3.56
N ALA A 322 14.87 -16.69 4.86
CA ALA A 322 13.78 -17.42 5.52
C ALA A 322 12.43 -16.68 5.40
N VAL A 323 12.47 -15.36 5.32
CA VAL A 323 11.30 -14.48 5.09
C VAL A 323 10.66 -14.69 3.71
N CYS A 324 11.40 -15.13 2.69
CA CYS A 324 10.83 -15.51 1.40
C CYS A 324 10.15 -16.89 1.44
N GLN A 325 10.25 -17.62 2.55
CA GLN A 325 9.72 -18.98 2.75
C GLN A 325 8.43 -18.99 3.59
N LEU A 326 7.75 -17.84 3.68
CA LEU A 326 6.46 -17.73 4.35
C LEU A 326 5.43 -18.73 3.77
N PRO A 327 4.47 -19.22 4.60
CA PRO A 327 3.42 -20.12 4.14
C PRO A 327 2.63 -19.49 2.99
N ALA A 328 2.04 -20.28 2.10
CA ALA A 328 1.25 -19.75 0.98
C ALA A 328 0.13 -18.79 1.45
N ARG A 329 -0.20 -17.77 0.65
CA ARG A 329 -1.32 -16.86 0.95
C ARG A 329 -2.64 -17.62 0.95
N PRO A 330 -3.60 -17.21 1.80
CA PRO A 330 -4.97 -17.66 1.66
C PRO A 330 -5.45 -17.37 0.23
N PRO A 331 -6.19 -18.29 -0.41
CA PRO A 331 -6.76 -18.02 -1.72
C PRO A 331 -7.78 -16.90 -1.63
N ALA A 332 -7.88 -16.09 -2.68
CA ALA A 332 -8.96 -15.12 -2.82
C ALA A 332 -10.34 -15.81 -2.71
N PRO A 333 -11.36 -15.13 -2.14
CA PRO A 333 -12.74 -15.59 -2.15
C PRO A 333 -13.24 -16.01 -3.55
N ALA A 334 -14.21 -16.92 -3.60
CA ALA A 334 -14.76 -17.40 -4.87
C ALA A 334 -15.33 -16.22 -5.69
N GLY A 335 -14.93 -16.12 -6.96
CA GLY A 335 -15.28 -15.00 -7.86
C GLY A 335 -14.28 -13.85 -7.87
N GLU A 336 -13.35 -13.77 -6.91
CA GLU A 336 -12.32 -12.72 -6.87
C GLU A 336 -11.03 -13.07 -7.65
N GLY A 337 -10.90 -14.32 -8.12
CA GLY A 337 -9.74 -14.78 -8.89
C GLY A 337 -9.91 -14.78 -10.41
N ALA A 338 -11.15 -14.81 -10.92
CA ALA A 338 -11.41 -14.73 -12.36
C ALA A 338 -11.47 -13.27 -12.79
N ALA A 339 -10.73 -12.94 -13.85
CA ALA A 339 -10.80 -11.63 -14.47
C ALA A 339 -11.94 -11.64 -15.50
N GLU A 340 -12.93 -10.78 -15.36
CA GLU A 340 -14.01 -10.62 -16.34
C GLU A 340 -13.97 -9.20 -16.93
N ILE A 341 -13.95 -9.11 -18.25
CA ILE A 341 -14.16 -7.87 -18.98
C ILE A 341 -15.58 -7.91 -19.54
N VAL A 342 -16.43 -6.97 -19.14
CA VAL A 342 -17.84 -6.94 -19.51
C VAL A 342 -18.13 -5.68 -20.31
N TRP A 343 -18.58 -5.85 -21.54
CA TRP A 343 -19.11 -4.76 -22.36
C TRP A 343 -20.63 -4.85 -22.40
N GLU A 344 -21.30 -3.76 -22.01
CA GLU A 344 -22.74 -3.59 -22.19
C GLU A 344 -22.96 -2.60 -23.33
N MET A 345 -23.72 -3.04 -24.33
CA MET A 345 -23.98 -2.29 -25.55
C MET A 345 -25.48 -2.02 -25.64
N THR A 346 -25.85 -0.77 -25.89
CA THR A 346 -27.24 -0.41 -26.17
C THR A 346 -27.65 -0.94 -27.53
N GLY A 347 -28.97 -1.05 -27.75
CA GLY A 347 -29.52 -1.32 -29.06
C GLY A 347 -28.97 -0.39 -30.13
N ASP A 348 -28.98 0.91 -29.88
CA ASP A 348 -28.50 1.90 -30.84
C ASP A 348 -27.01 1.73 -31.17
N GLN A 349 -26.19 1.33 -30.19
CA GLN A 349 -24.78 0.98 -30.45
C GLN A 349 -24.70 -0.26 -31.35
N VAL A 350 -25.51 -1.29 -31.09
CA VAL A 350 -25.58 -2.50 -31.94
C VAL A 350 -26.05 -2.20 -33.36
N ALA A 351 -27.08 -1.36 -33.52
CA ALA A 351 -27.58 -0.92 -34.82
C ALA A 351 -26.54 -0.08 -35.58
N ALA A 352 -25.96 0.93 -34.92
CA ALA A 352 -24.98 1.80 -35.54
C ALA A 352 -23.71 1.02 -35.96
N MET A 353 -23.33 -0.03 -35.22
CA MET A 353 -22.26 -0.95 -35.61
C MET A 353 -22.61 -1.77 -36.86
N ALA A 354 -23.83 -2.31 -36.93
CA ALA A 354 -24.27 -3.09 -38.09
C ALA A 354 -24.28 -2.26 -39.39
N GLU A 355 -24.50 -0.95 -39.26
CA GLU A 355 -24.48 0.00 -40.37
C GLU A 355 -23.08 0.51 -40.74
N GLY A 356 -22.02 0.06 -40.06
CA GLY A 356 -20.66 0.54 -40.29
C GLY A 356 -20.46 2.02 -39.94
N ARG A 357 -21.40 2.63 -39.21
CA ARG A 357 -21.21 3.97 -38.66
C ARG A 357 -20.18 3.83 -37.55
N GLY A 358 -19.15 4.68 -37.55
CA GLY A 358 -18.15 4.70 -36.50
C GLY A 358 -18.81 4.97 -35.15
N VAL A 359 -19.18 3.90 -34.44
CA VAL A 359 -19.68 4.01 -33.08
C VAL A 359 -18.44 4.31 -32.24
N PRO A 360 -18.42 5.43 -31.50
CA PRO A 360 -17.35 5.63 -30.54
C PRO A 360 -17.36 4.39 -29.64
N PRO A 361 -16.21 3.72 -29.43
CA PRO A 361 -16.16 2.53 -28.59
C PRO A 361 -16.86 2.86 -27.28
N PRO A 362 -17.69 1.94 -26.72
CA PRO A 362 -18.33 2.18 -25.43
C PRO A 362 -17.28 2.76 -24.48
N PRO A 363 -17.57 3.90 -23.82
CA PRO A 363 -16.57 4.77 -23.21
C PRO A 363 -15.66 3.94 -22.35
N LEU A 364 -14.44 3.63 -22.84
CA LEU A 364 -13.49 2.63 -22.32
C LEU A 364 -14.02 1.97 -21.05
N GLY A 365 -15.02 1.10 -21.28
CA GLY A 365 -15.80 0.55 -20.20
C GLY A 365 -14.90 -0.42 -19.50
N GLN A 366 -14.46 -0.01 -18.31
CA GLN A 366 -13.79 -0.76 -17.27
C GLN A 366 -12.31 -0.44 -17.13
N MET A 367 -12.02 -0.01 -15.91
CA MET A 367 -10.69 0.15 -15.36
C MET A 367 -9.76 -1.00 -15.78
N PRO A 368 -8.43 -0.73 -15.87
CA PRO A 368 -7.45 -1.80 -16.01
C PRO A 368 -7.75 -2.91 -14.99
N LEU A 369 -8.09 -4.10 -15.51
CA LEU A 369 -8.41 -5.23 -14.67
C LEU A 369 -7.10 -5.89 -14.26
N VAL A 370 -6.77 -5.85 -12.97
CA VAL A 370 -5.58 -6.53 -12.47
C VAL A 370 -5.94 -7.95 -12.07
N SER A 371 -5.26 -8.93 -12.66
CA SER A 371 -5.39 -10.33 -12.26
C SER A 371 -4.14 -11.13 -12.63
N GLY A 372 -3.73 -12.03 -11.74
CA GLY A 372 -2.53 -12.85 -11.91
C GLY A 372 -1.24 -12.04 -12.04
N GLY A 373 -1.21 -10.84 -11.46
CA GLY A 373 -0.10 -9.88 -11.54
C GLY A 373 0.05 -9.15 -12.88
N LEU A 374 -0.97 -9.20 -13.74
CA LEU A 374 -1.01 -8.51 -15.03
C LEU A 374 -2.16 -7.52 -15.08
N VAL A 375 -1.96 -6.43 -15.82
CA VAL A 375 -3.00 -5.44 -16.13
C VAL A 375 -3.64 -5.81 -17.46
N TRP A 376 -4.93 -6.12 -17.43
CA TRP A 376 -5.72 -6.47 -18.60
C TRP A 376 -6.52 -5.26 -19.08
N ARG A 377 -6.51 -5.07 -20.39
CA ARG A 377 -7.33 -4.07 -21.07
C ARG A 377 -8.04 -4.75 -22.22
N GLY A 378 -9.31 -4.43 -22.39
CA GLY A 378 -10.10 -4.95 -23.48
C GLY A 378 -10.68 -3.82 -24.30
N HIS A 379 -10.62 -3.96 -25.62
CA HIS A 379 -11.37 -3.11 -26.53
C HIS A 379 -12.04 -3.97 -27.61
N LEU A 380 -13.24 -3.57 -28.00
CA LEU A 380 -13.93 -4.18 -29.12
C LEU A 380 -13.48 -3.49 -30.40
N ARG A 381 -13.17 -4.28 -31.43
CA ARG A 381 -12.93 -3.81 -32.80
C ARG A 381 -14.04 -4.32 -33.71
N PHE A 382 -14.50 -3.47 -34.60
CA PHE A 382 -15.60 -3.74 -35.52
C PHE A 382 -15.09 -3.73 -36.96
N GLY A 383 -15.57 -4.66 -37.79
CA GLY A 383 -15.24 -4.71 -39.22
C GLY A 383 -13.75 -4.92 -39.53
N ALA A 384 -13.00 -5.54 -38.62
CA ALA A 384 -11.53 -5.56 -38.65
C ALA A 384 -10.92 -6.39 -39.81
N LYS A 385 -11.73 -7.19 -40.51
CA LYS A 385 -11.28 -7.96 -41.68
C LYS A 385 -12.18 -7.71 -42.88
N PRO A 386 -11.64 -7.33 -44.05
CA PRO A 386 -12.42 -7.15 -45.27
C PRO A 386 -13.16 -8.44 -45.71
N SER A 387 -12.72 -9.61 -45.23
CA SER A 387 -13.35 -10.91 -45.50
C SER A 387 -14.56 -11.25 -44.62
N ASN A 388 -14.73 -10.63 -43.45
CA ASN A 388 -15.68 -11.11 -42.42
C ASN A 388 -17.01 -10.34 -42.39
N GLY A 389 -17.23 -9.47 -43.38
CA GLY A 389 -18.41 -8.62 -43.49
C GLY A 389 -18.48 -7.51 -42.42
N PRO A 390 -19.37 -6.52 -42.61
CA PRO A 390 -19.50 -5.35 -41.72
C PRO A 390 -20.04 -5.70 -40.31
N ALA A 391 -20.49 -6.93 -40.08
CA ALA A 391 -21.15 -7.35 -38.83
C ALA A 391 -20.25 -8.13 -37.86
N ALA A 392 -18.96 -8.31 -38.16
CA ALA A 392 -18.04 -9.02 -37.26
C ALA A 392 -17.58 -8.14 -36.09
N VAL A 393 -17.60 -8.73 -34.89
CA VAL A 393 -17.09 -8.11 -33.64
C VAL A 393 -15.89 -8.91 -33.17
N ASP A 394 -14.74 -8.25 -33.06
CA ASP A 394 -13.53 -8.81 -32.49
C ASP A 394 -13.31 -8.22 -31.10
N ALA A 395 -13.12 -9.07 -30.09
CA ALA A 395 -12.57 -8.62 -28.82
C ALA A 395 -11.05 -8.69 -28.89
N VAL A 396 -10.43 -7.53 -28.71
CA VAL A 396 -8.98 -7.41 -28.58
C VAL A 396 -8.67 -7.16 -27.12
N ILE A 397 -7.92 -8.09 -26.54
CA ILE A 397 -7.53 -8.07 -25.14
C ILE A 397 -6.03 -7.88 -25.10
N SER A 398 -5.57 -6.77 -24.55
CA SER A 398 -4.16 -6.59 -24.23
C SER A 398 -3.88 -6.88 -22.77
N ALA A 399 -2.69 -7.42 -22.52
CA ALA A 399 -2.12 -7.60 -21.20
C ALA A 399 -0.87 -6.75 -21.09
N ARG A 400 -0.66 -6.13 -19.94
CA ARG A 400 0.57 -5.43 -19.58
C ARG A 400 1.20 -6.11 -18.38
N GLY A 401 2.52 -6.30 -18.44
CA GLY A 401 3.32 -6.80 -17.32
C GLY A 401 3.32 -5.84 -16.13
N PRO A 402 3.75 -6.30 -14.95
CA PRO A 402 3.94 -5.42 -13.79
C PRO A 402 4.97 -4.32 -14.10
N PRO A 403 4.87 -3.14 -13.44
CA PRO A 403 5.86 -2.08 -13.60
C PRO A 403 7.29 -2.59 -13.33
N GLY A 404 8.24 -2.14 -14.14
CA GLY A 404 9.64 -2.54 -14.03
C GLY A 404 10.00 -3.89 -14.68
N ALA A 405 9.03 -4.70 -15.11
CA ALA A 405 9.30 -5.91 -15.89
C ALA A 405 9.49 -5.59 -17.37
N ALA A 406 10.64 -5.97 -17.94
CA ALA A 406 10.92 -5.79 -19.37
C ALA A 406 10.16 -6.81 -20.25
N SER A 407 9.77 -7.95 -19.69
CA SER A 407 9.05 -9.02 -20.40
C SER A 407 8.11 -9.77 -19.47
N PHE A 408 7.06 -10.39 -20.01
CA PHE A 408 6.19 -11.26 -19.23
C PHE A 408 5.61 -12.38 -20.11
N ALA A 409 5.22 -13.47 -19.47
CA ALA A 409 4.47 -14.54 -20.11
C ALA A 409 3.38 -15.10 -19.20
N ALA A 410 2.27 -15.52 -19.81
CA ALA A 410 1.13 -16.13 -19.12
C ALA A 410 0.45 -17.18 -20.01
N CYS A 411 -0.17 -18.17 -19.40
CA CYS A 411 -1.07 -19.08 -20.10
C CYS A 411 -2.50 -18.79 -19.63
N VAL A 412 -3.37 -18.40 -20.56
CA VAL A 412 -4.75 -17.98 -20.25
C VAL A 412 -5.75 -18.69 -21.15
N LYS A 413 -6.88 -19.06 -20.56
CA LYS A 413 -8.09 -19.44 -21.28
C LYS A 413 -9.03 -18.24 -21.30
N LEU A 414 -9.37 -17.78 -22.50
CA LEU A 414 -10.39 -16.77 -22.74
C LEU A 414 -11.71 -17.46 -23.06
N THR A 415 -12.76 -17.11 -22.32
CA THR A 415 -14.13 -17.60 -22.57
C THR A 415 -15.02 -16.40 -22.81
N ALA A 416 -15.71 -16.35 -23.95
CA ALA A 416 -16.62 -15.28 -24.30
C ALA A 416 -18.07 -15.75 -24.24
N GLU A 417 -18.93 -14.91 -23.68
CA GLU A 417 -20.37 -15.12 -23.59
C GLU A 417 -21.09 -13.88 -24.11
N CYS A 418 -22.09 -14.08 -24.97
CA CYS A 418 -22.93 -13.01 -25.49
C CYS A 418 -24.37 -13.24 -25.04
N SER A 419 -24.98 -12.24 -24.41
CA SER A 419 -26.34 -12.33 -23.87
C SER A 419 -27.17 -11.09 -24.22
N THR A 420 -28.45 -11.26 -24.55
CA THR A 420 -29.38 -10.16 -24.77
C THR A 420 -29.92 -9.68 -23.43
N LEU A 421 -29.82 -8.38 -23.14
CA LEU A 421 -30.43 -7.77 -21.97
C LEU A 421 -31.93 -7.63 -22.24
N VAL A 422 -32.75 -8.54 -21.71
CA VAL A 422 -34.20 -8.47 -21.85
C VAL A 422 -34.67 -7.23 -21.06
N SER A 423 -35.22 -6.22 -21.74
CA SER A 423 -35.86 -5.10 -21.04
C SER A 423 -37.07 -5.67 -20.29
N GLY A 424 -37.13 -5.44 -18.98
CA GLY A 424 -38.20 -5.92 -18.10
C GLY A 424 -39.53 -5.23 -18.36
N GLY A 425 -40.07 -5.34 -19.57
CA GLY A 425 -41.46 -5.01 -19.85
C GLY A 425 -42.39 -5.97 -19.08
N PRO A 426 -43.60 -5.51 -18.67
CA PRO A 426 -44.54 -6.35 -17.95
C PRO A 426 -44.77 -7.63 -18.76
N ALA A 427 -44.55 -8.76 -18.09
CA ALA A 427 -44.60 -10.10 -18.69
C ALA A 427 -45.81 -10.22 -19.61
N SER A 428 -45.56 -10.28 -20.92
CA SER A 428 -46.56 -10.77 -21.86
C SER A 428 -47.02 -12.13 -21.34
N ILE A 429 -48.34 -12.30 -21.25
CA ILE A 429 -49.04 -13.48 -20.70
C ILE A 429 -48.65 -14.78 -21.44
N TYR A 430 -47.91 -14.67 -22.55
CA TYR A 430 -47.25 -15.77 -23.23
C TYR A 430 -45.76 -15.83 -22.79
N GLY A 431 -45.47 -16.71 -21.82
CA GLY A 431 -44.16 -16.84 -21.16
C GLY A 431 -42.97 -17.04 -22.10
N ALA A 432 -42.31 -15.94 -22.47
CA ALA A 432 -40.98 -15.98 -23.06
C ALA A 432 -39.97 -16.29 -21.95
N VAL A 433 -39.58 -17.56 -21.85
CA VAL A 433 -38.52 -18.01 -20.94
C VAL A 433 -37.21 -17.30 -21.32
N PRO A 434 -36.50 -16.66 -20.37
CA PRO A 434 -35.17 -16.11 -20.62
C PRO A 434 -34.27 -17.20 -21.22
N ARG A 435 -33.72 -16.96 -22.42
CA ARG A 435 -32.77 -17.91 -23.00
C ARG A 435 -31.50 -17.92 -22.14
N PRO A 436 -30.97 -19.11 -21.77
CA PRO A 436 -29.72 -19.18 -21.02
C PRO A 436 -28.58 -18.53 -21.83
N PRO A 437 -27.59 -17.93 -21.16
CA PRO A 437 -26.39 -17.41 -21.82
C PRO A 437 -25.75 -18.52 -22.65
N ARG A 438 -25.39 -18.21 -23.90
CA ARG A 438 -24.67 -19.13 -24.77
C ARG A 438 -23.18 -18.80 -24.68
N GLU A 439 -22.38 -19.76 -24.25
CA GLU A 439 -20.93 -19.72 -24.42
C GLU A 439 -20.64 -19.68 -25.93
N THR A 440 -20.07 -18.57 -26.40
CA THR A 440 -19.85 -18.34 -27.83
C THR A 440 -18.46 -18.77 -28.27
N ALA A 441 -17.46 -18.71 -27.38
CA ALA A 441 -16.11 -19.18 -27.68
C ALA A 441 -15.28 -19.45 -26.41
N ALA A 442 -14.48 -20.52 -26.42
CA ALA A 442 -13.41 -20.76 -25.45
C ALA A 442 -12.11 -21.05 -26.18
N GLN A 443 -11.06 -20.26 -25.94
CA GLN A 443 -9.75 -20.39 -26.57
C GLN A 443 -8.63 -20.31 -25.54
N THR A 444 -7.58 -21.11 -25.71
CA THR A 444 -6.40 -21.11 -24.83
C THR A 444 -5.24 -20.44 -25.56
N PHE A 445 -4.57 -19.52 -24.88
CA PHE A 445 -3.46 -18.74 -25.41
C PHE A 445 -2.23 -18.88 -24.52
N GLY A 446 -1.07 -19.07 -25.15
CA GLY A 446 0.21 -18.71 -24.58
C GLY A 446 0.52 -17.26 -24.92
N LEU A 447 0.64 -16.42 -23.90
CA LEU A 447 1.08 -15.05 -24.00
C LEU A 447 2.57 -14.99 -23.68
N THR A 448 3.36 -14.47 -24.60
CA THR A 448 4.77 -14.10 -24.36
C THR A 448 5.01 -12.74 -24.99
N SER A 449 5.57 -11.80 -24.24
CA SER A 449 5.97 -10.51 -24.79
C SER A 449 7.35 -10.11 -24.31
N SER A 450 8.21 -9.75 -25.25
CA SER A 450 9.48 -9.04 -25.01
C SER A 450 9.27 -7.53 -24.88
N LYS A 451 8.02 -7.07 -24.87
CA LYS A 451 7.58 -5.70 -24.68
C LYS A 451 6.70 -5.64 -23.43
N PRO A 452 6.50 -4.46 -22.81
CA PRO A 452 5.67 -4.32 -21.63
C PRO A 452 4.19 -4.64 -21.89
N GLU A 453 3.75 -4.70 -23.15
CA GLU A 453 2.38 -5.03 -23.55
C GLU A 453 2.35 -6.19 -24.55
N ALA A 454 1.32 -7.04 -24.45
CA ALA A 454 0.99 -8.12 -25.37
C ALA A 454 -0.47 -7.97 -25.82
N VAL A 455 -0.77 -8.24 -27.09
CA VAL A 455 -2.14 -8.10 -27.64
C VAL A 455 -2.64 -9.47 -28.10
N LEU A 456 -3.79 -9.88 -27.58
CA LEU A 456 -4.60 -11.00 -28.07
C LEU A 456 -5.78 -10.45 -28.86
N SER A 457 -6.07 -11.05 -30.00
CA SER A 457 -7.29 -10.78 -30.75
C SER A 457 -8.07 -12.08 -30.92
N SER A 458 -9.32 -12.11 -30.44
CA SER A 458 -10.25 -13.22 -30.68
C SER A 458 -11.44 -12.70 -31.46
N VAL A 459 -11.82 -13.42 -32.51
CA VAL A 459 -13.07 -13.18 -33.24
C VAL A 459 -14.21 -13.70 -32.37
N LEU A 460 -15.18 -12.85 -32.02
CA LEU A 460 -16.31 -13.23 -31.17
C LEU A 460 -17.57 -13.61 -31.96
N TYR A 461 -17.68 -13.12 -33.20
CA TYR A 461 -18.86 -13.31 -34.04
C TYR A 461 -18.51 -13.17 -35.52
N GLU A 462 -18.92 -14.15 -36.33
CA GLU A 462 -18.84 -14.13 -37.80
C GLU A 462 -20.22 -14.41 -38.40
N ASN A 463 -20.66 -13.58 -39.36
CA ASN A 463 -21.97 -13.75 -40.01
C ASN A 463 -21.92 -14.93 -41.00
N PRO A 464 -22.71 -16.01 -40.82
CA PRO A 464 -22.57 -17.25 -41.58
C PRO A 464 -22.99 -17.18 -43.05
N THR A 465 -23.41 -16.02 -43.58
CA THR A 465 -23.78 -15.89 -45.00
C THR A 465 -22.59 -15.76 -45.96
N ALA A 466 -21.35 -15.66 -45.45
CA ALA A 466 -20.14 -15.67 -46.27
C ALA A 466 -19.52 -17.08 -46.32
N THR A 467 -19.85 -17.86 -47.35
CA THR A 467 -19.17 -19.12 -47.65
C THR A 467 -17.74 -18.86 -48.13
N HIS A 468 -16.71 -19.12 -47.31
CA HIS A 468 -15.39 -19.55 -47.77
C HIS A 468 -14.57 -20.26 -46.68
N LEU A 469 -14.00 -21.42 -47.06
CA LEU A 469 -13.03 -22.21 -46.31
C LEU A 469 -11.68 -21.48 -46.21
N THR A 470 -11.13 -21.31 -45.00
CA THR A 470 -9.71 -21.60 -44.67
C THR A 470 -9.47 -21.50 -43.16
N SER A 471 -8.52 -22.31 -42.69
CA SER A 471 -8.17 -22.63 -41.32
C SER A 471 -7.57 -21.45 -40.52
N TYR A 472 -8.33 -20.90 -39.58
CA TYR A 472 -7.90 -20.40 -38.25
C TYR A 472 -9.17 -20.40 -37.39
N GLY A 473 -9.09 -20.81 -36.13
CA GLY A 473 -10.26 -21.06 -35.27
C GLY A 473 -11.26 -19.90 -35.23
N SER A 474 -12.28 -19.98 -36.08
CA SER A 474 -13.47 -19.13 -36.10
C SER A 474 -14.63 -19.96 -35.60
N LEU A 475 -15.31 -19.47 -34.55
CA LEU A 475 -16.49 -20.12 -33.98
C LEU A 475 -17.72 -19.32 -34.40
N VAL A 476 -18.59 -20.01 -35.12
CA VAL A 476 -19.81 -19.46 -35.74
C VAL A 476 -20.98 -19.64 -34.75
N ALA A 477 -21.66 -18.54 -34.42
CA ALA A 477 -22.98 -18.57 -33.79
C ALA A 477 -24.02 -18.03 -34.79
N PRO A 478 -25.09 -18.78 -35.11
CA PRO A 478 -26.09 -18.31 -36.07
C PRO A 478 -27.13 -17.38 -35.42
N GLN A 479 -27.46 -16.30 -36.14
CA GLN A 479 -28.72 -15.53 -36.05
C GLN A 479 -29.02 -14.73 -34.75
N LEU A 480 -28.16 -13.79 -34.34
CA LEU A 480 -28.56 -12.76 -33.36
C LEU A 480 -28.93 -11.41 -34.01
N LEU A 481 -28.34 -11.07 -35.16
CA LEU A 481 -28.46 -9.72 -35.73
C LEU A 481 -29.36 -9.64 -36.99
N SER A 482 -29.73 -10.76 -37.60
CA SER A 482 -30.46 -10.73 -38.89
C SER A 482 -31.98 -10.68 -38.78
N SER A 483 -32.57 -10.88 -37.59
CA SER A 483 -34.04 -10.96 -37.42
C SER A 483 -34.62 -10.02 -36.37
N ALA A 484 -33.81 -9.23 -35.66
CA ALA A 484 -34.28 -8.28 -34.67
C ALA A 484 -34.41 -6.89 -35.32
N GLY A 485 -35.60 -6.59 -35.86
CA GLY A 485 -35.96 -5.24 -36.35
C GLY A 485 -36.01 -4.15 -35.26
N ALA A 486 -35.52 -4.43 -34.06
CA ALA A 486 -35.24 -3.47 -33.01
C ALA A 486 -33.99 -3.96 -32.30
N ALA A 487 -32.93 -3.16 -32.32
CA ALA A 487 -31.67 -3.53 -31.74
C ALA A 487 -31.81 -3.73 -30.23
N CYS A 488 -31.74 -4.99 -29.79
CA CYS A 488 -31.77 -5.31 -28.37
C CYS A 488 -30.41 -4.97 -27.76
N PRO A 489 -30.38 -4.43 -26.52
CA PRO A 489 -29.13 -4.28 -25.81
C PRO A 489 -28.46 -5.64 -25.59
N VAL A 490 -27.13 -5.67 -25.73
CA VAL A 490 -26.31 -6.88 -25.67
C VAL A 490 -25.25 -6.72 -24.58
N ARG A 491 -25.03 -7.75 -23.77
CA ARG A 491 -23.90 -7.87 -22.86
C ARG A 491 -22.93 -8.92 -23.39
N ILE A 492 -21.69 -8.50 -23.66
CA ILE A 492 -20.55 -9.35 -24.01
C ILE A 492 -19.68 -9.48 -22.76
N THR A 493 -19.43 -10.70 -22.31
CA THR A 493 -18.55 -10.98 -21.17
C THR A 493 -17.37 -11.82 -21.67
N VAL A 494 -16.15 -11.37 -21.45
CA VAL A 494 -14.95 -12.19 -21.65
C VAL A 494 -14.31 -12.50 -20.31
N ARG A 495 -14.29 -13.79 -19.96
CA ARG A 495 -13.60 -14.34 -18.79
C ARG A 495 -12.17 -14.73 -19.16
N ILE A 496 -11.24 -14.31 -18.33
CA ILE A 496 -9.81 -14.62 -18.39
C ILE A 496 -9.50 -15.56 -17.23
N GLN A 497 -9.15 -16.81 -17.56
CA GLN A 497 -8.78 -17.84 -16.59
C GLN A 497 -7.30 -18.19 -16.74
N PHE A 498 -6.52 -18.05 -15.68
CA PHE A 498 -5.13 -18.47 -15.68
C PHE A 498 -5.01 -19.99 -15.57
N LEU A 499 -4.28 -20.59 -16.50
CA LEU A 499 -4.02 -22.02 -16.47
C LEU A 499 -2.78 -22.30 -15.61
N LYS A 500 -2.88 -23.33 -14.78
CA LYS A 500 -1.71 -23.93 -14.13
C LYS A 500 -1.00 -24.75 -15.19
N LEU A 501 0.21 -24.35 -15.56
CA LEU A 501 1.09 -25.21 -16.35
C LEU A 501 1.51 -26.37 -15.46
N ALA A 502 1.19 -27.58 -15.90
CA ALA A 502 1.48 -28.83 -15.18
C ALA A 502 2.98 -29.16 -15.22
#